data_AF-R0F7L4-F1
#
_entry.id   AF-R0F7L4-F1
#
_cell.length_a   1.000
_cell.length_b   1.000
_cell.length_c   1.000
_cell.angle_alpha   90.00
_cell.angle_beta   90.00
_cell.angle_gamma   90.00
#
_symmetry.space_group_name_H-M   'P 1'
#
loop_
_entity.id
_entity.type
_entity.pdbx_description
1 polymer ?
#
loop_
_entity_poly.entity_id
_entity_poly.type
_entity_poly.pdbx_seq_one_letter_code
_entity_poly.pdbx_strand_id
1 'polypeptide(L)'
;MDSLVGKNRYWVLRHGKSIPNERGLIVSSMEHGVLPEFQLAPDGVDQARLAGELFLQQLKENNIELDKVRICYSPFSRTTHTARVVAEVLNLPFDSPQCKMIEDLRERYFGPTFELKSHDKYPEIWALDEKDPFMKPEGGESAADVVSRLATAMESMEADYQR
;
A
#
# COMPACT_ATOMS: atom_id res chain seq x y z
N MET A 1 -14.73 -22.84 10.96
CA MET A 1 -14.28 -21.45 11.15
C MET A 1 -12.85 -21.55 11.64
N ASP A 2 -11.92 -21.67 10.70
CA ASP A 2 -10.51 -21.57 11.05
C ASP A 2 -10.23 -20.11 11.37
N SER A 3 -9.71 -19.85 12.57
CA SER A 3 -9.35 -18.51 12.98
C SER A 3 -8.17 -18.04 12.13
N LEU A 4 -8.31 -16.87 11.48
CA LEU A 4 -7.18 -16.09 10.97
C LEU A 4 -6.29 -15.64 12.14
N VAL A 5 -5.48 -16.55 12.67
CA VAL A 5 -4.36 -16.19 13.55
C VAL A 5 -3.13 -16.20 12.66
N GLY A 6 -2.79 -15.03 12.11
CA GLY A 6 -1.56 -14.87 11.34
C GLY A 6 -0.34 -15.14 12.23
N LYS A 7 0.66 -15.83 11.69
CA LYS A 7 1.91 -16.14 12.41
C LYS A 7 2.98 -15.06 12.18
N ASN A 8 2.83 -14.27 11.11
CA ASN A 8 3.79 -13.23 10.79
C ASN A 8 3.56 -11.96 11.62
N ARG A 9 4.63 -11.17 11.77
CA ARG A 9 4.56 -9.82 12.30
C ARG A 9 4.42 -8.84 11.12
N TYR A 10 3.39 -8.00 11.18
CA TYR A 10 3.10 -7.02 10.14
C TYR A 10 3.52 -5.61 10.57
N TRP A 11 4.29 -4.95 9.72
CA TRP A 11 4.50 -3.50 9.75
C TRP A 11 3.79 -2.90 8.54
N VAL A 12 2.88 -1.97 8.80
CA VAL A 12 2.12 -1.31 7.74
C VAL A 12 2.73 0.06 7.49
N LEU A 13 3.22 0.28 6.28
CA LEU A 13 3.78 1.56 5.85
C LEU A 13 2.92 2.14 4.72
N ARG A 14 2.31 3.29 4.98
CA ARG A 14 1.72 4.09 3.91
C ARG A 14 2.84 4.69 3.05
N HIS A 15 2.61 4.78 1.75
CA HIS A 15 3.54 5.45 0.84
C HIS A 15 3.84 6.90 1.31
N GLY A 16 5.04 7.39 0.98
CA GLY A 16 5.38 8.80 1.18
C GLY A 16 4.51 9.73 0.33
N LYS A 17 4.61 11.04 0.56
CA LYS A 17 3.94 12.07 -0.24
C LYS A 17 4.21 11.87 -1.74
N SER A 18 3.15 11.71 -2.53
CA SER A 18 3.26 11.53 -3.97
C SER A 18 3.05 12.81 -4.75
N ILE A 19 3.49 12.84 -6.01
CA ILE A 19 3.25 13.96 -6.94
C ILE A 19 1.73 14.26 -7.07
N PRO A 20 0.82 13.27 -7.17
CA PRO A 20 -0.62 13.49 -7.09
C PRO A 20 -1.07 14.12 -5.77
N ASN A 21 -0.48 13.75 -4.62
CA ASN A 21 -0.85 14.37 -3.35
C ASN A 21 -0.51 15.86 -3.33
N GLU A 22 0.64 16.26 -3.90
CA GLU A 22 1.00 17.68 -4.04
C GLU A 22 0.04 18.46 -4.93
N ARG A 23 -0.52 17.78 -5.93
CA ARG A 23 -1.52 18.35 -6.85
C ARG A 23 -2.94 18.26 -6.30
N GLY A 24 -3.14 17.65 -5.13
CA GLY A 24 -4.46 17.41 -4.55
C GLY A 24 -5.34 16.47 -5.39
N LEU A 25 -4.77 15.49 -6.08
CA LEU A 25 -5.51 14.60 -6.98
C LEU A 25 -5.78 13.22 -6.36
N ILE A 26 -6.98 12.69 -6.63
CA ILE A 26 -7.32 11.30 -6.39
C ILE A 26 -6.75 10.45 -7.54
N VAL A 27 -5.88 9.50 -7.20
CA VAL A 27 -5.35 8.49 -8.13
C VAL A 27 -5.61 7.11 -7.56
N SER A 28 -6.62 6.46 -8.11
CA SER A 28 -7.22 5.23 -7.60
C SER A 28 -7.37 4.13 -8.64
N SER A 29 -7.29 4.45 -9.94
CA SER A 29 -7.35 3.46 -11.01
C SER A 29 -5.98 2.81 -11.25
N MET A 30 -5.98 1.57 -11.77
CA MET A 30 -4.74 0.92 -12.23
C MET A 30 -4.15 1.61 -13.45
N GLU A 31 -5.00 2.12 -14.35
CA GLU A 31 -4.57 2.85 -15.56
C GLU A 31 -3.64 4.02 -15.22
N HIS A 32 -3.97 4.77 -14.18
CA HIS A 32 -3.19 5.91 -13.72
C HIS A 32 -2.17 5.51 -12.66
N GLY A 33 -2.57 4.72 -11.67
CA GLY A 33 -1.79 4.42 -10.46
C GLY A 33 -0.41 3.82 -10.72
N VAL A 34 -0.19 3.16 -11.86
CA VAL A 34 1.10 2.54 -12.25
C VAL A 34 1.98 3.44 -13.11
N LEU A 35 1.53 4.66 -13.44
CA LEU A 35 2.27 5.57 -14.29
C LEU A 35 3.45 6.21 -13.53
N PRO A 36 4.64 6.37 -14.14
CA PRO A 36 5.82 6.91 -13.46
C PRO A 36 5.63 8.33 -12.90
N GLU A 37 4.82 9.17 -13.55
CA GLU A 37 4.52 10.53 -13.10
C GLU A 37 3.76 10.60 -11.76
N PHE A 38 3.21 9.47 -11.29
CA PHE A 38 2.48 9.36 -10.03
C PHE A 38 3.29 8.70 -8.91
N GLN A 39 4.61 8.66 -9.07
CA GLN A 39 5.55 8.28 -8.02
C GLN A 39 5.62 9.32 -6.87
N LEU A 40 6.54 9.07 -5.94
CA LEU A 40 6.83 9.99 -4.84
C LEU A 40 7.30 11.37 -5.33
N ALA A 41 6.87 12.39 -4.60
CA ALA A 41 7.48 13.72 -4.65
C ALA A 41 8.80 13.71 -3.86
N PRO A 42 9.68 14.72 -3.99
CA PRO A 42 10.95 14.77 -3.26
C PRO A 42 10.79 14.58 -1.74
N ASP A 43 9.86 15.31 -1.11
CA ASP A 43 9.56 15.15 0.33
C ASP A 43 9.13 13.71 0.67
N GLY A 44 8.41 13.04 -0.25
CA GLY A 44 7.95 11.67 -0.06
C GLY A 44 9.08 10.65 -0.10
N VAL A 45 10.13 10.90 -0.88
CA VAL A 45 11.35 10.07 -0.91
C VAL A 45 12.06 10.17 0.44
N ASP A 46 12.19 11.37 1.00
CA ASP A 46 12.80 11.57 2.31
C ASP A 46 11.97 10.93 3.44
N GLN A 47 10.64 11.01 3.36
CA GLN A 47 9.74 10.29 4.27
C GLN A 47 9.92 8.76 4.18
N ALA A 48 10.05 8.21 2.97
CA ALA A 48 10.27 6.78 2.77
C ALA A 48 11.63 6.34 3.33
N ARG A 49 12.68 7.15 3.15
CA ARG A 49 14.01 6.88 3.71
C ARG A 49 13.97 6.86 5.23
N LEU A 50 13.38 7.89 5.85
CA LEU A 50 13.23 7.97 7.30
C LEU A 50 12.42 6.78 7.85
N ALA A 51 11.33 6.39 7.18
CA ALA A 51 10.54 5.22 7.56
C ALA A 51 11.38 3.93 7.49
N GLY A 52 12.22 3.77 6.46
CA GLY A 52 13.16 2.66 6.35
C GLY A 52 14.19 2.63 7.49
N GLU A 53 14.73 3.79 7.87
CA GLU A 53 15.71 3.92 8.97
C GLU A 53 15.08 3.55 10.32
N LEU A 54 13.88 4.08 10.59
CA LEU A 54 13.11 3.74 11.79
C LEU A 54 12.74 2.25 11.83
N PHE A 55 12.35 1.68 10.69
CA PHE A 55 12.05 0.25 10.62
C PHE A 55 13.31 -0.60 10.88
N LEU A 56 14.45 -0.25 10.29
CA LEU A 56 15.72 -0.92 10.54
C LEU A 56 16.12 -0.86 12.03
N GLN A 57 15.87 0.27 12.70
CA GLN A 57 16.05 0.38 14.15
C GLN A 57 15.12 -0.58 14.91
N GLN A 58 13.83 -0.62 14.56
CA GLN A 58 12.87 -1.53 15.17
C GLN A 58 13.27 -3.01 15.00
N LEU A 59 13.77 -3.40 13.83
CA LEU A 59 14.27 -4.76 13.59
C LEU A 59 15.42 -5.11 14.53
N LYS A 60 16.38 -4.19 14.72
CA LYS A 60 17.52 -4.36 15.65
C LYS A 60 17.04 -4.50 17.10
N GLU A 61 16.16 -3.61 17.55
CA GLU A 61 15.62 -3.62 18.92
C GLU A 61 14.86 -4.91 19.24
N ASN A 62 14.21 -5.50 18.22
CA ASN A 62 13.46 -6.74 18.34
C ASN A 62 14.29 -8.00 18.01
N ASN A 63 15.59 -7.87 17.73
CA ASN A 63 16.48 -8.96 17.29
C ASN A 63 15.93 -9.75 16.08
N ILE A 64 15.39 -9.04 15.08
CA ILE A 64 14.88 -9.63 13.84
C ILE A 64 15.94 -9.51 12.75
N GLU A 65 16.32 -10.65 12.18
CA GLU A 65 17.29 -10.73 11.08
C GLU A 65 16.66 -10.29 9.75
N LEU A 66 17.46 -9.62 8.90
CA LEU A 66 16.99 -9.05 7.63
C LEU A 66 16.53 -10.12 6.62
N ASP A 67 17.05 -11.35 6.70
CA ASP A 67 16.65 -12.47 5.83
C ASP A 67 15.23 -12.97 6.13
N LYS A 68 14.66 -12.60 7.29
CA LYS A 68 13.26 -12.86 7.67
C LYS A 68 12.31 -11.74 7.24
N VAL A 69 12.83 -10.61 6.78
CA VAL A 69 12.02 -9.47 6.33
C VAL A 69 11.49 -9.72 4.92
N ARG A 70 10.20 -9.43 4.72
CA ARG A 70 9.51 -9.43 3.43
C ARG A 70 8.85 -8.08 3.21
N ILE A 71 9.12 -7.44 2.08
CA ILE A 71 8.51 -6.18 1.66
C ILE A 71 7.44 -6.50 0.63
N CYS A 72 6.18 -6.47 1.05
CA CYS A 72 5.03 -6.63 0.16
C CYS A 72 4.48 -5.25 -0.19
N TYR A 73 4.25 -4.97 -1.47
CA TYR A 73 3.86 -3.63 -1.92
C TYR A 73 2.79 -3.67 -3.01
N SER A 74 1.96 -2.62 -3.04
CA SER A 74 0.99 -2.40 -4.11
C SER A 74 1.68 -2.09 -5.44
N PRO A 75 1.08 -2.46 -6.59
CA PRO A 75 1.59 -2.10 -7.92
C PRO A 75 1.72 -0.59 -8.19
N PHE A 76 1.07 0.27 -7.40
CA PHE A 76 1.06 1.70 -7.67
C PHE A 76 2.45 2.32 -7.58
N SER A 77 2.78 3.26 -8.48
CA SER A 77 4.12 3.86 -8.59
C SER A 77 4.59 4.47 -7.28
N ARG A 78 3.70 5.14 -6.53
CA ARG A 78 4.01 5.71 -5.21
C ARG A 78 4.38 4.66 -4.15
N THR A 79 3.72 3.50 -4.16
CA THR A 79 4.02 2.40 -3.22
C THR A 79 5.26 1.63 -3.67
N THR A 80 5.41 1.35 -4.96
CA THR A 80 6.61 0.72 -5.54
C THR A 80 7.86 1.56 -5.29
N HIS A 81 7.78 2.89 -5.49
CA HIS A 81 8.90 3.80 -5.21
C HIS A 81 9.20 3.86 -3.71
N THR A 82 8.18 3.94 -2.83
CA THR A 82 8.40 3.85 -1.37
C THR A 82 9.10 2.55 -0.98
N ALA A 83 8.62 1.41 -1.47
CA ALA A 83 9.16 0.10 -1.18
C ALA A 83 10.62 -0.04 -1.63
N ARG A 84 10.97 0.53 -2.80
CA ARG A 84 12.35 0.56 -3.30
C ARG A 84 13.27 1.36 -2.39
N VAL A 85 12.87 2.55 -1.98
CA VAL A 85 13.66 3.39 -1.06
C VAL A 85 13.86 2.68 0.29
N VAL A 86 12.83 2.04 0.82
CA VAL A 86 12.94 1.26 2.07
C VAL A 86 13.87 0.06 1.90
N ALA A 87 13.75 -0.68 0.79
CA ALA A 87 14.62 -1.81 0.50
C ALA A 87 16.09 -1.38 0.40
N GLU A 88 16.38 -0.22 -0.21
CA GLU A 88 17.72 0.38 -0.27
C GLU A 88 18.28 0.67 1.13
N VAL A 89 17.48 1.26 2.03
CA VAL A 89 17.90 1.52 3.42
C VAL A 89 18.22 0.23 4.17
N LEU A 90 17.45 -0.82 3.93
CA LEU A 90 17.67 -2.15 4.53
C LEU A 90 18.78 -2.96 3.82
N ASN A 91 19.36 -2.42 2.74
CA ASN A 91 20.31 -3.11 1.86
C ASN A 91 19.77 -4.45 1.31
N LEU A 92 18.49 -4.47 0.94
CA LEU A 92 17.81 -5.61 0.32
C LEU A 92 17.69 -5.36 -1.20
N PRO A 93 18.10 -6.32 -2.06
CA PRO A 93 17.88 -6.18 -3.49
C PRO A 93 16.37 -6.18 -3.80
N PHE A 94 15.91 -5.15 -4.54
CA PHE A 94 14.49 -4.99 -4.82
C PHE A 94 13.93 -6.05 -5.77
N ASP A 95 14.77 -6.58 -6.67
CA ASP A 95 14.38 -7.66 -7.60
C ASP A 95 14.59 -9.07 -6.99
N SER A 96 14.60 -9.17 -5.66
CA SER A 96 14.75 -10.44 -4.95
C SER A 96 13.39 -10.99 -4.47
N PRO A 97 13.31 -12.29 -4.12
CA PRO A 97 12.11 -12.88 -3.52
C PRO A 97 11.67 -12.23 -2.19
N GLN A 98 12.51 -11.39 -1.57
CA GLN A 98 12.12 -10.64 -0.36
C GLN A 98 11.19 -9.47 -0.65
N CYS A 99 11.16 -8.96 -1.89
CA CYS A 99 10.28 -7.87 -2.29
C CYS A 99 9.25 -8.40 -3.28
N LYS A 100 7.97 -8.36 -2.93
CA LYS A 100 6.88 -8.92 -3.74
C LYS A 100 5.78 -7.89 -3.98
N MET A 101 5.48 -7.64 -5.24
CA MET A 101 4.29 -6.89 -5.61
C MET A 101 3.05 -7.76 -5.35
N ILE A 102 2.05 -7.20 -4.68
CA ILE A 102 0.75 -7.84 -4.44
C ILE A 102 -0.33 -6.89 -4.95
N GLU A 103 -1.00 -7.29 -6.04
CA GLU A 103 -2.01 -6.48 -6.71
C GLU A 103 -3.14 -6.06 -5.75
N ASP A 104 -3.60 -6.99 -4.91
CA ASP A 104 -4.67 -6.78 -3.94
C ASP A 104 -4.31 -5.82 -2.79
N LEU A 105 -3.08 -5.30 -2.72
CA LEU A 105 -2.72 -4.19 -1.84
C LEU A 105 -2.97 -2.81 -2.47
N ARG A 106 -3.46 -2.74 -3.72
CA ARG A 106 -3.78 -1.47 -4.39
C ARG A 106 -4.78 -0.62 -3.64
N GLU A 107 -4.77 0.68 -3.93
CA GLU A 107 -5.76 1.63 -3.41
C GLU A 107 -7.18 1.19 -3.77
N ARG A 108 -8.16 1.58 -2.95
CA ARG A 108 -9.56 1.44 -3.32
C ARG A 108 -9.83 2.21 -4.61
N TYR A 109 -10.38 1.56 -5.62
CA TYR A 109 -10.79 2.23 -6.85
C TYR A 109 -12.09 3.00 -6.61
N PHE A 110 -12.05 4.32 -6.76
CA PHE A 110 -13.23 5.16 -6.49
C PHE A 110 -14.13 5.36 -7.72
N GLY A 111 -13.80 4.75 -8.86
CA GLY A 111 -14.55 4.89 -10.10
C GLY A 111 -14.14 6.12 -10.92
N PRO A 112 -14.58 6.19 -12.19
CA PRO A 112 -14.12 7.21 -13.14
C PRO A 112 -14.57 8.64 -12.79
N THR A 113 -15.63 8.80 -11.99
CA THR A 113 -16.16 10.11 -11.59
C THR A 113 -15.27 10.84 -10.58
N PHE A 114 -14.44 10.10 -9.84
CA PHE A 114 -13.50 10.61 -8.84
C PHE A 114 -12.04 10.60 -9.33
N GLU A 115 -11.70 9.74 -10.29
CA GLU A 115 -10.34 9.62 -10.81
C GLU A 115 -9.82 10.95 -11.39
N LEU A 116 -8.59 11.32 -11.00
CA LEU A 116 -7.94 12.59 -11.32
C LEU A 116 -8.74 13.85 -10.93
N LYS A 117 -9.70 13.74 -10.00
CA LYS A 117 -10.39 14.89 -9.41
C LYS A 117 -9.73 15.32 -8.10
N SER A 118 -10.17 16.47 -7.58
CA SER A 118 -9.69 16.97 -6.29
C SER A 118 -9.96 15.95 -5.18
N HIS A 119 -8.98 15.77 -4.30
CA HIS A 119 -9.11 15.05 -3.04
C HIS A 119 -10.15 15.66 -2.09
N ASP A 120 -10.61 16.89 -2.32
CA ASP A 120 -11.74 17.48 -1.60
C ASP A 120 -13.05 16.71 -1.78
N LYS A 121 -13.10 15.77 -2.73
CA LYS A 121 -14.23 14.88 -2.96
C LYS A 121 -14.29 13.68 -2.01
N TYR A 122 -13.25 13.40 -1.23
CA TYR A 122 -13.27 12.28 -0.28
C TYR A 122 -14.48 12.28 0.69
N PRO A 123 -14.97 13.42 1.21
CA PRO A 123 -16.18 13.45 2.03
C PRO A 123 -17.41 12.86 1.33
N GLU A 124 -17.55 12.99 0.01
CA GLU A 124 -18.65 12.38 -0.74
C GLU A 124 -18.57 10.85 -0.70
N ILE A 125 -17.35 10.31 -0.83
CA ILE A 125 -17.09 8.87 -0.76
C ILE A 125 -17.36 8.35 0.66
N TRP A 126 -16.85 9.04 1.68
CA TRP A 126 -17.04 8.63 3.08
C TRP A 126 -18.51 8.68 3.50
N ALA A 127 -19.29 9.65 3.00
CA ALA A 127 -20.72 9.71 3.24
C ALA A 127 -21.51 8.55 2.61
N LEU A 128 -20.97 7.89 1.57
CA LEU A 128 -21.52 6.63 1.05
C LEU A 128 -21.15 5.47 1.98
N ASP A 129 -19.88 5.39 2.39
CA ASP A 129 -19.37 4.32 3.26
C ASP A 129 -20.07 4.28 4.62
N GLU A 130 -20.36 5.46 5.21
CA GLU A 130 -21.04 5.57 6.51
C GLU A 130 -22.47 5.02 6.47
N LYS A 131 -23.13 5.08 5.30
CA LYS A 131 -24.48 4.54 5.15
C LYS A 131 -24.49 3.02 5.06
N ASP A 132 -23.56 2.46 4.30
CA ASP A 132 -23.46 1.03 4.06
C ASP A 132 -22.07 0.68 3.49
N PRO A 133 -21.29 -0.20 4.16
CA PRO A 133 -19.97 -0.61 3.68
C PRO A 133 -20.00 -1.41 2.36
N PHE A 134 -21.17 -1.89 1.92
CA PHE A 134 -21.37 -2.57 0.64
C PHE A 134 -21.78 -1.62 -0.50
N MET A 135 -22.10 -0.35 -0.19
CA MET A 135 -22.30 0.66 -1.23
C MET A 135 -20.96 1.01 -1.89
N LYS A 136 -21.03 1.30 -3.19
CA LYS A 136 -19.87 1.68 -4.00
C LYS A 136 -20.17 2.90 -4.85
N PRO A 137 -19.17 3.78 -5.09
CA PRO A 137 -19.29 4.78 -6.14
C PRO A 137 -19.46 4.08 -7.49
N GLU A 138 -20.06 4.78 -8.46
CA GLU A 138 -20.29 4.23 -9.79
C GLU A 138 -18.98 3.72 -10.42
N GLY A 139 -18.96 2.45 -10.80
CA GLY A 139 -17.78 1.79 -11.38
C GLY A 139 -16.61 1.53 -10.42
N GLY A 140 -16.69 1.96 -9.16
CA GLY A 140 -15.66 1.75 -8.15
C GLY A 140 -15.92 0.55 -7.24
N GLU A 141 -15.13 0.46 -6.18
CA GLU A 141 -15.18 -0.57 -5.14
C GLU A 141 -15.94 -0.07 -3.89
N SER A 142 -16.62 -0.98 -3.21
CA SER A 142 -17.13 -0.76 -1.86
C SER A 142 -16.03 -0.93 -0.80
N ALA A 143 -16.29 -0.54 0.45
CA ALA A 143 -15.37 -0.86 1.55
C ALA A 143 -15.27 -2.38 1.76
N ALA A 144 -16.37 -3.11 1.58
CA ALA A 144 -16.41 -4.57 1.67
C ALA A 144 -15.56 -5.25 0.59
N ASP A 145 -15.54 -4.74 -0.65
CA ASP A 145 -14.68 -5.26 -1.72
C ASP A 145 -13.19 -5.15 -1.35
N VAL A 146 -12.80 -4.01 -0.77
CA VAL A 146 -11.42 -3.76 -0.30
C VAL A 146 -11.03 -4.71 0.82
N VAL A 147 -11.91 -4.91 1.81
CA VAL A 147 -11.68 -5.86 2.91
C VAL A 147 -11.52 -7.28 2.36
N SER A 148 -12.38 -7.69 1.43
CA SER A 148 -12.34 -9.02 0.83
C SER A 148 -10.99 -9.31 0.15
N ARG A 149 -10.53 -8.42 -0.73
CA ARG A 149 -9.23 -8.61 -1.41
C ARG A 149 -8.03 -8.48 -0.46
N LEU A 150 -8.12 -7.61 0.55
CA LEU A 150 -7.07 -7.51 1.57
C LEU A 150 -6.96 -8.81 2.38
N ALA A 151 -8.09 -9.43 2.73
CA ALA A 151 -8.09 -10.73 3.41
C ALA A 151 -7.41 -11.80 2.55
N THR A 152 -7.74 -11.87 1.25
CA THR A 152 -7.08 -12.77 0.30
C THR A 152 -5.57 -12.49 0.17
N ALA A 153 -5.16 -11.21 0.13
CA ALA A 153 -3.75 -10.83 0.12
C ALA A 153 -3.04 -11.28 1.41
N MET A 154 -3.68 -11.12 2.56
CA MET A 154 -3.14 -11.55 3.85
C MET A 154 -3.00 -13.07 3.93
N GLU A 155 -4.00 -13.83 3.50
CA GLU A 155 -3.94 -15.29 3.42
C GLU A 155 -2.80 -15.76 2.51
N SER A 156 -2.62 -15.09 1.36
CA SER A 156 -1.52 -15.39 0.43
C SER A 156 -0.15 -15.08 1.04
N MET A 157 0.00 -13.92 1.70
CA MET A 157 1.24 -13.55 2.40
C MET A 157 1.54 -14.52 3.55
N GLU A 158 0.53 -14.93 4.32
CA GLU A 158 0.68 -15.95 5.35
C GLU A 158 1.13 -17.28 4.74
N ALA A 159 0.47 -17.78 3.69
CA ALA A 159 0.84 -19.04 3.06
C ALA A 159 2.26 -19.03 2.46
N ASP A 160 2.65 -17.92 1.81
CA ASP A 160 3.95 -17.78 1.14
C ASP A 160 5.12 -17.65 2.12
N TYR A 161 4.87 -17.09 3.31
CA TYR A 161 5.90 -16.74 4.28
C TYR A 161 5.78 -17.44 5.63
N GLN A 162 4.82 -18.34 5.79
CA GLN A 162 4.76 -19.25 6.93
C GLN A 162 6.05 -20.05 7.01
N ARG A 163 6.83 -19.79 8.05
CA ARG A 163 7.96 -20.60 8.49
C ARG A 163 7.73 -21.05 9.93
#